data_AF-A0A0C3DKA8-F1
#
_entry.id   AF-A0A0C3DKA8-F1
#
_cell.length_a   1.000
_cell.length_b   1.000
_cell.length_c   1.000
_cell.angle_alpha   90.00
_cell.angle_beta   90.00
_cell.angle_gamma   90.00
#
_symmetry.space_group_name_H-M   'P 1'
#
loop_
_entity.id
_entity.type
_entity.pdbx_description
1 polymer ?
#
loop_
_entity_poly.entity_id
_entity_poly.type
_entity_poly.pdbx_seq_one_letter_code
_entity_poly.pdbx_strand_id
1 'polypeptide(L)'
;MNVNYLPYDPYSSTQGDVGRPYTDSEYHTCWRCGPCRWKNCTLVISCEAVAPHLEFTHGVKGNRGPIACAWHDCGEMILPINIAHHVRQKHFLHQ
;
A
#
# COMPACT_ATOMS: atom_id res chain seq x y z
N MET A 1 32.14 -18.68 21.02
CA MET A 1 31.75 -17.74 19.94
C MET A 1 30.54 -16.99 20.46
N ASN A 2 30.73 -15.75 20.93
CA ASN A 2 29.67 -14.94 21.54
C ASN A 2 28.98 -14.12 20.44
N VAL A 3 27.69 -14.32 20.27
CA VAL A 3 26.86 -13.56 19.31
C VAL A 3 26.34 -12.33 20.05
N ASN A 4 26.89 -11.15 19.75
CA ASN A 4 26.40 -9.89 20.27
C ASN A 4 25.02 -9.60 19.66
N TYR A 5 23.96 -9.69 20.47
CA TYR A 5 22.69 -9.04 20.15
C TYR A 5 22.84 -7.56 20.45
N LEU A 6 22.92 -6.73 19.40
CA LEU A 6 22.71 -5.30 19.55
C LEU A 6 21.20 -5.04 19.68
N PRO A 7 20.75 -4.25 20.67
CA PRO A 7 19.34 -3.90 20.81
C PRO A 7 18.90 -3.02 19.64
N TYR A 8 17.81 -3.41 18.98
CA TYR A 8 17.10 -2.61 18.00
C TYR A 8 16.51 -1.38 18.71
N ASP A 9 16.97 -0.20 18.33
CA ASP A 9 16.50 1.08 18.85
C ASP A 9 15.41 1.63 17.90
N PRO A 10 14.12 1.59 18.28
CA PRO A 10 13.03 1.94 17.37
C PRO A 10 12.86 3.45 17.14
N TYR A 11 13.75 4.31 17.67
CA TYR A 11 13.59 5.76 17.64
C TYR A 11 14.80 6.55 17.11
N SER A 12 15.70 5.94 16.34
CA SER A 12 16.68 6.73 15.57
C SER A 12 16.00 7.40 14.37
N SER A 13 15.57 8.63 14.61
CA SER A 13 15.08 9.56 13.59
C SER A 13 16.19 9.88 12.59
N THR A 14 16.09 9.35 11.37
CA THR A 14 16.76 9.91 10.19
C THR A 14 15.73 10.52 9.25
N GLN A 15 15.65 11.84 9.36
CA GLN A 15 15.42 12.79 8.28
C GLN A 15 15.75 12.20 6.88
N GLY A 16 14.73 11.94 6.05
CA GLY A 16 14.86 11.96 4.60
C GLY A 16 15.16 10.66 3.83
N ASP A 17 14.73 9.47 4.27
CA ASP A 17 14.88 8.26 3.43
C ASP A 17 13.84 8.20 2.29
N VAL A 18 14.28 8.71 1.15
CA VAL A 18 13.71 8.51 -0.19
C VAL A 18 14.10 7.12 -0.67
N GLY A 19 13.12 6.29 -1.04
CA GLY A 19 13.34 5.11 -1.87
C GLY A 19 13.91 3.89 -1.15
N ARG A 20 13.05 3.15 -0.44
CA ARG A 20 13.24 1.71 -0.35
C ARG A 20 12.37 1.06 -1.43
N PRO A 21 12.95 0.41 -2.45
CA PRO A 21 12.17 -0.32 -3.44
C PRO A 21 11.30 -1.35 -2.73
N TYR A 22 10.10 -1.54 -3.28
CA TYR A 22 8.98 -2.32 -2.77
C TYR A 22 9.30 -3.83 -2.71
N THR A 23 10.29 -4.26 -1.93
CA THR A 23 10.80 -5.65 -1.94
C THR A 23 10.47 -6.47 -0.71
N ASP A 24 9.79 -5.90 0.29
CA ASP A 24 9.41 -6.65 1.48
C ASP A 24 8.00 -6.28 1.95
N SER A 25 7.01 -7.09 1.56
CA SER A 25 5.60 -6.82 1.82
C SER A 25 5.19 -7.05 3.28
N GLU A 26 6.04 -7.65 4.10
CA GLU A 26 5.68 -8.03 5.47
C GLU A 26 5.87 -6.92 6.52
N TYR A 27 6.66 -5.87 6.25
CA TYR A 27 6.98 -4.85 7.27
C TYR A 27 7.10 -3.41 6.77
N HIS A 28 6.23 -2.98 5.83
CA HIS A 28 6.11 -1.55 5.55
C HIS A 28 5.10 -0.89 6.49
N THR A 29 5.58 -0.17 7.51
CA THR A 29 4.75 0.78 8.25
C THR A 29 4.64 2.06 7.44
N CYS A 30 3.46 2.36 6.92
CA CYS A 30 3.19 3.60 6.20
C CYS A 30 2.07 4.37 6.85
N TRP A 31 2.46 5.44 7.55
CA TRP A 31 1.54 6.39 8.18
C TRP A 31 0.84 7.34 7.20
N ARG A 32 1.05 7.18 5.89
CA ARG A 32 0.41 8.03 4.90
C ARG A 32 -1.07 7.67 4.80
N CYS A 33 -1.89 8.61 5.25
CA CYS A 33 -3.34 8.55 5.13
C CYS A 33 -3.82 9.47 4.02
N GLY A 34 -4.86 9.07 3.31
CA GLY A 34 -5.46 9.87 2.27
C GLY A 34 -6.88 9.40 1.95
N PRO A 35 -7.69 10.22 1.27
CA PRO A 35 -9.00 9.80 0.84
C PRO A 35 -8.85 8.67 -0.19
N CYS A 36 -9.55 7.56 0.02
CA CYS A 36 -9.80 6.59 -1.04
C CYS A 36 -10.51 7.31 -2.17
N ARG A 37 -10.11 7.09 -3.43
CA ARG A 37 -10.80 7.64 -4.61
C ARG A 37 -11.31 6.57 -5.55
N TRP A 38 -11.45 5.34 -5.05
CA TRP A 38 -12.00 4.23 -5.82
C TRP A 38 -13.50 4.43 -6.01
N LYS A 39 -13.97 4.55 -7.27
CA LYS A 39 -15.39 4.76 -7.61
C LYS A 39 -16.05 5.90 -6.79
N ASN A 40 -15.36 7.03 -6.62
CA ASN A 40 -15.82 8.17 -5.82
C ASN A 40 -16.06 7.86 -4.33
N CYS A 41 -15.39 6.84 -3.79
CA CYS A 41 -15.22 6.72 -2.34
C CYS A 41 -14.58 8.01 -1.78
N THR A 42 -14.80 8.27 -0.49
CA THR A 42 -14.22 9.43 0.22
C THR A 42 -13.69 9.07 1.61
N LEU A 43 -13.70 7.78 1.96
CA LEU A 43 -13.20 7.32 3.26
C LEU A 43 -11.68 7.53 3.33
N VAL A 44 -11.22 8.09 4.45
CA VAL A 44 -9.78 8.24 4.70
C VAL A 44 -9.21 6.89 5.10
N ILE A 45 -8.21 6.44 4.37
CA ILE A 45 -7.54 5.15 4.59
C ILE A 45 -6.03 5.37 4.69
N SER A 46 -5.37 4.54 5.50
CA SER A 46 -3.92 4.43 5.48
C SER A 46 -3.46 3.54 4.32
N CYS A 47 -2.21 3.69 3.92
CA CYS A 47 -1.59 2.82 2.90
C CYS A 47 -1.68 1.33 3.28
N GLU A 48 -1.48 0.99 4.55
CA GLU A 48 -1.62 -0.39 5.06
C GLU A 48 -3.05 -0.90 4.88
N ALA A 49 -4.04 -0.05 5.15
CA ALA A 49 -5.45 -0.39 5.06
C ALA A 49 -5.99 -0.50 3.62
N VAL A 50 -5.20 -0.21 2.57
CA VAL A 50 -5.67 -0.26 1.17
C VAL A 50 -6.24 -1.64 0.81
N ALA A 51 -5.51 -2.72 1.06
CA ALA A 51 -5.98 -4.07 0.71
C ALA A 51 -7.29 -4.45 1.42
N PRO A 52 -7.38 -4.41 2.76
CA PRO A 52 -8.63 -4.72 3.44
C PRO A 52 -9.75 -3.73 3.07
N HIS A 53 -9.45 -2.45 2.88
CA HIS A 53 -10.46 -1.47 2.46
C HIS A 53 -11.06 -1.79 1.09
N LEU A 54 -10.23 -2.07 0.09
CA LEU A 54 -10.69 -2.43 -1.26
C LEU A 54 -11.53 -3.71 -1.25
N GLU A 55 -11.15 -4.71 -0.44
CA GLU A 55 -11.92 -5.95 -0.30
C GLU A 55 -13.28 -5.70 0.38
N PHE A 56 -13.29 -5.12 1.58
CA PHE A 56 -14.52 -4.99 2.38
C PHE A 56 -15.46 -3.89 1.89
N THR A 57 -14.93 -2.79 1.32
CA THR A 57 -15.73 -1.62 0.92
C THR A 57 -16.13 -1.69 -0.54
N HIS A 58 -15.28 -2.27 -1.41
CA HIS A 58 -15.48 -2.24 -2.85
C HIS A 58 -15.60 -3.62 -3.50
N GLY A 59 -15.50 -4.70 -2.72
CA GLY A 59 -15.63 -6.06 -3.21
C GLY A 59 -14.51 -6.49 -4.14
N VAL A 60 -13.36 -5.81 -4.10
CA VAL A 60 -12.20 -6.12 -4.95
C VAL A 60 -11.45 -7.28 -4.32
N LYS A 61 -11.82 -8.51 -4.72
CA LYS A 61 -11.29 -9.74 -4.13
C LYS A 61 -10.84 -10.74 -5.21
N GLY A 62 -9.57 -11.16 -5.12
CA GLY A 62 -9.04 -12.43 -5.65
C GLY A 62 -9.20 -12.72 -7.16
N ASN A 63 -8.67 -13.89 -7.57
CA ASN A 63 -8.33 -14.41 -8.93
C ASN A 63 -9.42 -14.42 -10.02
N ARG A 64 -10.29 -13.41 -10.09
CA ARG A 64 -11.03 -13.13 -11.32
C ARG A 64 -10.08 -12.51 -12.34
N GLY A 65 -10.48 -12.50 -13.61
CA GLY A 65 -9.70 -11.90 -14.69
C GLY A 65 -9.32 -10.44 -14.39
N PRO A 66 -8.42 -9.84 -15.21
CA PRO A 66 -7.99 -8.46 -15.02
C PRO A 66 -9.17 -7.50 -14.84
N ILE A 67 -9.07 -6.60 -13.86
CA ILE A 67 -10.05 -5.55 -13.59
C ILE A 67 -9.44 -4.19 -13.91
N ALA A 68 -10.28 -3.23 -14.31
CA ALA A 68 -9.85 -1.85 -14.44
C ALA A 68 -9.69 -1.22 -13.05
N CYS A 69 -8.57 -0.52 -12.83
CA CYS A 69 -8.38 0.32 -11.66
C CYS A 69 -9.40 1.47 -11.71
N ALA A 70 -10.33 1.47 -10.75
CA ALA A 70 -11.38 2.48 -10.66
C ALA A 70 -10.98 3.64 -9.73
N TRP A 71 -9.69 3.79 -9.44
CA TRP A 71 -9.16 4.97 -8.78
C TRP A 71 -9.17 6.12 -9.78
N HIS A 72 -9.77 7.25 -9.42
CA HIS A 72 -9.96 8.45 -10.25
C HIS A 72 -9.07 8.54 -11.51
N ASP A 73 -9.68 8.37 -12.69
CA ASP A 73 -9.07 8.43 -14.02
C ASP A 73 -7.90 7.48 -14.31
N CYS A 74 -7.66 6.46 -13.48
CA CYS A 74 -6.57 5.51 -13.72
C CYS A 74 -6.86 4.54 -14.88
N GLY A 75 -7.92 3.73 -14.77
CA GLY A 75 -8.36 2.84 -15.85
C GLY A 75 -7.42 1.68 -16.21
N GLU A 76 -6.26 1.55 -15.58
CA GLU A 76 -5.30 0.48 -15.90
C GLU A 76 -5.87 -0.92 -15.60
N MET A 77 -5.61 -1.88 -16.49
CA MET A 77 -6.06 -3.26 -16.32
C MET A 77 -5.06 -4.04 -15.47
N ILE A 78 -5.50 -4.57 -14.33
CA ILE A 78 -4.62 -5.15 -13.31
C ILE A 78 -5.28 -6.40 -12.75
N LEU A 79 -4.48 -7.41 -12.42
CA LEU A 79 -4.99 -8.55 -11.67
C LEU A 79 -5.43 -8.09 -10.28
N PRO A 80 -6.59 -8.55 -9.77
CA PRO A 80 -7.07 -8.16 -8.44
C PRO A 80 -6.07 -8.41 -7.32
N ILE A 81 -5.20 -9.43 -7.44
CA ILE A 81 -4.13 -9.71 -6.47
C ILE A 81 -3.10 -8.58 -6.38
N ASN A 82 -2.88 -7.83 -7.46
CA ASN A 82 -1.89 -6.76 -7.56
C ASN A 82 -2.49 -5.36 -7.37
N ILE A 83 -3.81 -5.24 -7.22
CA ILE A 83 -4.49 -3.93 -7.19
C ILE A 83 -4.07 -3.09 -5.99
N ALA A 84 -3.91 -3.71 -4.82
CA ALA A 84 -3.47 -2.99 -3.62
C ALA A 84 -2.05 -2.45 -3.79
N HIS A 85 -1.15 -3.26 -4.36
CA HIS A 85 0.20 -2.84 -4.67
C HIS A 85 0.22 -1.66 -5.67
N HIS A 86 -0.55 -1.77 -6.76
CA HIS A 86 -0.70 -0.69 -7.73
C HIS A 86 -1.21 0.60 -7.08
N VAL A 87 -2.27 0.52 -6.26
CA VAL A 87 -2.85 1.70 -5.60
C VAL A 87 -1.83 2.36 -4.68
N ARG A 88 -1.09 1.58 -3.90
CA ARG A 88 -0.06 2.10 -3.00
C ARG A 88 1.05 2.83 -3.76
N GLN A 89 1.55 2.24 -4.84
CA GLN A 89 2.60 2.85 -5.65
C GLN A 89 2.11 4.09 -6.42
N LYS A 90 1.03 3.96 -7.20
CA LYS A 90 0.59 5.02 -8.12
C LYS A 90 -0.28 6.09 -7.48
N HIS A 91 -1.05 5.78 -6.44
CA HIS A 91 -2.01 6.73 -5.89
C HIS A 91 -1.65 7.25 -4.50
N PHE A 92 -0.86 6.48 -3.74
CA PHE A 92 -0.28 6.95 -2.48
C PHE A 92 1.18 7.43 -2.62
N LEU A 93 1.71 7.48 -3.85
CA LEU A 93 3.06 7.98 -4.18
C LEU A 93 4.16 7.30 -3.35
N HIS A 94 4.09 5.98 -3.21
CA HIS A 94 5.24 5.20 -2.77
C HIS A 94 6.12 4.97 -4.00
N GLN A 95 7.19 5.76 -4.13
CA GLN A 95 8.23 5.54 -5.12
C GLN A 95 9.19 4.44 -4.65
#